data_AF-A0AAI9E946-F1
#
_entry.id   AF-A0AAI9E946-F1
#
_cell.length_a   1.000
_cell.length_b   1.000
_cell.length_c   1.000
_cell.angle_alpha   90.00
_cell.angle_beta   90.00
_cell.angle_gamma   90.00
#
_symmetry.space_group_name_H-M   'P 1'
#
loop_
_entity.id
_entity.type
_entity.pdbx_description
1 polymer ?
#
loop_
_entity_poly.entity_id
_entity_poly.type
_entity_poly.pdbx_seq_one_letter_code
_entity_poly.pdbx_strand_id
1 'polypeptide(L)'
;MYVEGPKVNVENWLATVKRLRYKDFQLAGRPTRIQAHFEESDDGPEQTGLYETGSVKDFASNMDKRGVLAWWRMAMGYKDRL
;
A
#
# COMPACT_ATOMS: atom_id res chain seq x y z
N MET A 1 -4.63 -4.62 3.83
CA MET A 1 -4.94 -3.24 3.37
C MET A 1 -3.63 -2.44 3.34
N TYR A 2 -3.45 -1.57 2.35
CA TYR A 2 -2.36 -0.60 2.30
C TYR A 2 -2.92 0.77 1.92
N VAL A 3 -2.11 1.82 2.03
CA VAL A 3 -2.44 3.18 1.57
C VAL A 3 -1.28 3.69 0.73
N GLU A 4 -1.59 4.41 -0.34
CA GLU A 4 -0.62 5.08 -1.19
C GLU A 4 -1.09 6.50 -1.52
N GLY A 5 -0.15 7.34 -1.93
CA GLY A 5 -0.42 8.72 -2.28
C GLY A 5 0.77 9.65 -1.99
N PRO A 6 0.59 10.96 -2.14
CA PRO A 6 1.62 11.93 -1.82
C PRO A 6 2.12 11.76 -0.38
N LYS A 7 3.44 11.88 -0.17
CA LYS A 7 4.09 11.67 1.13
C LYS A 7 3.37 12.39 2.28
N VAL A 8 3.07 13.68 2.10
CA VAL A 8 2.40 14.51 3.12
C VAL A 8 1.01 13.97 3.48
N ASN A 9 0.27 13.43 2.51
CA ASN A 9 -1.05 12.87 2.74
C ASN A 9 -0.96 11.56 3.52
N VAL A 10 -0.02 10.69 3.17
CA VAL A 10 0.21 9.41 3.89
C VAL A 10 0.67 9.67 5.32
N GLU A 11 1.57 10.64 5.54
CA GLU A 11 2.04 11.03 6.88
C GLU A 11 0.91 11.60 7.74
N ASN A 12 0.09 12.49 7.19
CA ASN A 12 -1.07 13.08 7.88
C ASN A 12 -2.13 12.02 8.23
N TRP A 13 -2.40 11.09 7.30
CA TRP A 13 -3.30 9.97 7.54
C TRP A 13 -2.80 9.08 8.68
N LEU A 14 -1.51 8.71 8.68
CA LEU A 14 -0.90 7.93 9.75
C LEU A 14 -0.97 8.64 11.11
N ALA A 15 -0.68 9.94 11.15
CA ALA A 15 -0.79 10.73 12.37
C ALA A 15 -2.21 10.71 12.93
N THR A 16 -3.22 10.80 12.04
CA THR A 16 -4.63 10.72 12.39
C THR A 16 -5.00 9.35 12.94
N VAL A 17 -4.65 8.26 12.23
CA VAL A 17 -4.95 6.88 12.66
C VAL A 17 -4.31 6.56 14.02
N LYS A 18 -3.06 6.98 14.24
CA LYS A 18 -2.38 6.79 15.54
C LYS A 18 -3.12 7.48 16.70
N ARG A 19 -3.79 8.60 16.45
CA ARG A 19 -4.58 9.32 17.47
C ARG A 19 -5.91 8.64 17.79
N LEU A 20 -6.42 7.77 16.92
CA LEU A 20 -7.67 7.03 17.15
C LEU A 20 -7.54 5.94 18.23
N ARG A 21 -6.29 5.61 18.65
CA ARG A 21 -5.99 4.64 19.72
C ARG A 21 -6.72 3.30 19.55
N TYR A 22 -6.83 2.82 18.31
CA TYR A 22 -7.36 1.48 18.06
C TYR A 22 -6.53 0.44 18.79
N LYS A 23 -7.21 -0.45 19.53
CA LYS A 23 -6.61 -1.45 20.42
C LYS A 23 -5.57 -2.31 19.69
N ASP A 24 -5.88 -2.69 18.46
CA ASP A 24 -5.11 -3.67 17.68
C ASP A 24 -4.46 -3.05 16.43
N PHE A 25 -4.27 -1.73 16.40
CA PHE A 25 -3.57 -1.11 15.28
C PHE A 25 -2.10 -1.50 15.27
N GLN A 26 -1.67 -2.13 14.18
CA GLN A 26 -0.28 -2.47 13.93
C GLN A 26 0.16 -1.90 12.58
N LEU A 27 1.25 -1.14 12.59
CA LEU A 27 1.90 -0.68 11.37
C LEU A 27 2.89 -1.74 10.91
N ALA A 28 2.46 -2.63 10.02
CA ALA A 28 3.29 -3.74 9.51
C ALA A 28 4.54 -3.26 8.76
N GLY A 29 4.43 -2.18 7.98
CA GLY A 29 5.52 -1.60 7.22
C GLY A 29 5.57 -0.09 7.37
N ARG A 30 6.78 0.49 7.46
CA ARG A 30 6.94 1.93 7.37
C ARG A 30 6.60 2.41 5.95
N PRO A 31 5.99 3.59 5.78
CA PRO A 31 5.86 4.23 4.47
C PRO A 31 7.22 4.31 3.80
N THR A 32 7.25 4.00 2.52
CA THR A 32 8.44 4.13 1.68
C THR A 32 8.07 4.77 0.36
N ARG A 33 9.05 5.36 -0.31
CA ARG A 33 8.89 5.80 -1.68
C ARG A 33 8.91 4.55 -2.56
N ILE A 34 7.83 4.32 -3.29
CA ILE A 34 7.75 3.26 -4.29
C ILE A 34 8.16 3.87 -5.63
N GLN A 35 9.18 3.30 -6.26
CA GLN A 35 9.42 3.56 -7.68
C GLN A 35 8.41 2.69 -8.41
N ALA A 36 7.26 3.28 -8.75
CA ALA A 36 6.30 2.59 -9.59
C ALA A 36 6.99 2.32 -10.94
N HIS A 37 7.03 1.04 -11.33
CA HIS A 37 7.33 0.67 -12.70
C HIS A 37 6.08 1.04 -13.51
N PHE A 38 5.97 2.31 -13.89
CA PHE A 38 4.99 2.74 -14.87
C PHE A 38 5.43 2.20 -16.24
N GLU A 39 5.19 0.91 -16.48
CA GLU A 39 4.73 0.56 -17.82
C GLU A 39 3.38 1.24 -17.95
N GLU A 40 3.18 2.05 -18.99
CA GLU A 40 1.94 2.77 -19.27
C GLU A 40 0.77 1.78 -19.32
N SER A 41 0.21 1.45 -18.18
CA SER A 41 -1.06 0.76 -18.09
C SER A 41 -2.10 1.76 -18.57
N ASP A 42 -2.73 1.44 -19.70
CA ASP A 42 -3.79 2.17 -20.42
C ASP A 42 -5.06 2.49 -19.58
N ASP A 43 -5.01 2.22 -18.27
CA ASP A 43 -6.09 2.42 -17.28
C ASP A 43 -6.06 3.84 -16.68
N GLY A 44 -6.10 4.87 -17.53
CA GLY A 44 -6.48 6.24 -17.15
C GLY A 44 -5.76 6.89 -15.94
N PRO A 45 -6.22 8.05 -15.45
CA PRO A 45 -5.66 8.67 -14.25
C PRO A 45 -5.94 7.78 -13.03
N GLU A 46 -4.92 7.55 -12.18
CA GLU A 46 -5.03 6.81 -10.91
C GLU A 46 -6.28 7.24 -10.14
N GLN A 47 -7.31 6.41 -10.20
CA GLN A 47 -8.57 6.75 -9.56
C GLN A 47 -8.39 6.61 -8.04
N THR A 48 -8.58 7.72 -7.34
CA THR A 48 -8.51 7.77 -5.88
C THR A 48 -9.75 7.10 -5.31
N GLY A 49 -9.59 6.10 -4.43
CA GLY A 49 -10.74 5.40 -3.85
C GLY A 49 -10.38 4.18 -3.01
N LEU A 50 -11.42 3.56 -2.44
CA LEU A 50 -11.35 2.24 -1.82
C LEU A 50 -11.80 1.20 -2.84
N TYR A 51 -10.97 0.20 -3.08
CA TYR A 51 -11.23 -0.88 -4.04
C TYR A 51 -11.32 -2.20 -3.31
N GLU A 52 -12.50 -2.83 -3.38
CA GLU A 52 -12.69 -4.18 -2.89
C GLU A 52 -12.14 -5.19 -3.90
N THR A 53 -11.64 -6.31 -3.41
CA THR A 53 -11.10 -7.40 -4.23
C THR A 53 -11.75 -8.71 -3.82
N GLY A 54 -12.11 -9.54 -4.80
CA GLY A 54 -12.83 -10.79 -4.56
C GLY A 54 -11.95 -11.92 -4.01
N SER A 55 -10.62 -11.80 -4.15
CA SER A 55 -9.68 -12.81 -3.67
C SER A 55 -8.31 -12.21 -3.30
N VAL A 56 -7.55 -12.95 -2.49
CA VAL A 56 -6.15 -12.62 -2.15
C VAL A 56 -5.26 -12.60 -3.40
N LYS A 57 -5.57 -13.44 -4.40
CA LYS A 57 -4.86 -13.47 -5.67
C LYS A 57 -5.05 -12.14 -6.43
N ASP A 58 -6.29 -11.66 -6.52
CA ASP A 58 -6.60 -10.40 -7.20
C ASP A 58 -5.97 -9.22 -6.46
N PHE A 59 -5.99 -9.25 -5.13
CA PHE A 59 -5.30 -8.26 -4.30
C PHE A 59 -3.80 -8.23 -4.62
N ALA A 60 -3.12 -9.38 -4.65
CA ALA A 60 -1.71 -9.46 -4.98
C ALA A 60 -1.41 -8.97 -6.42
N SER A 61 -2.25 -9.34 -7.39
CA SER A 61 -2.11 -8.87 -8.78
C SER A 61 -2.27 -7.35 -8.90
N ASN A 62 -3.21 -6.74 -8.17
CA ASN A 62 -3.37 -5.28 -8.14
C ASN A 62 -2.16 -4.59 -7.49
N MET A 63 -1.61 -5.17 -6.42
CA MET A 63 -0.39 -4.66 -5.78
C MET A 63 0.83 -4.74 -6.69
N ASP A 64 0.92 -5.77 -7.53
CA ASP A 64 2.02 -5.97 -8.47
C ASP A 64 1.98 -4.92 -9.60
N LYS A 65 0.80 -4.74 -10.19
CA LYS A 65 0.55 -3.68 -11.20
C LYS A 65 0.90 -2.29 -10.70
N ARG A 66 0.71 -2.02 -9.40
CA ARG A 66 1.02 -0.74 -8.74
C ARG A 66 2.46 -0.66 -8.20
N GLY A 67 3.27 -1.71 -8.36
CA GLY A 67 4.64 -1.77 -7.87
C GLY A 67 4.81 -1.85 -6.35
N VAL A 68 3.72 -2.04 -5.59
CA VAL A 68 3.73 -2.07 -4.11
C VAL A 68 3.89 -3.48 -3.54
N LEU A 69 3.75 -4.53 -4.36
CA LEU A 69 3.74 -5.93 -3.89
C LEU A 69 5.04 -6.32 -3.17
N ALA A 70 6.21 -5.95 -3.70
CA ALA A 70 7.49 -6.31 -3.10
C ALA A 70 7.66 -5.70 -1.70
N TRP A 71 7.33 -4.42 -1.54
CA TRP A 71 7.33 -3.73 -0.25
C TRP A 71 6.39 -4.41 0.74
N TRP A 72 5.17 -4.74 0.30
CA TRP A 72 4.18 -5.38 1.16
C TRP A 72 4.64 -6.76 1.64
N ARG A 73 5.24 -7.57 0.76
CA ARG A 73 5.79 -8.88 1.13
C ARG A 73 6.87 -8.77 2.20
N MET A 74 7.76 -7.77 2.10
CA MET A 74 8.78 -7.51 3.13
C MET A 74 8.16 -7.03 4.45
N ALA A 75 7.17 -6.15 4.39
CA ALA A 75 6.48 -5.63 5.57
C ALA A 75 5.74 -6.74 6.35
N MET A 76 5.17 -7.69 5.62
CA MET A 76 4.44 -8.84 6.19
C MET A 76 5.32 -10.03 6.58
N GLY A 77 6.64 -9.97 6.33
CA GLY A 77 7.57 -11.06 6.66
C GLY A 77 7.55 -12.25 5.70
N TYR A 78 6.98 -12.10 4.49
CA TYR A 78 7.01 -13.14 3.45
C TYR A 78 8.33 -13.18 2.66
N LYS A 79 9.23 -12.24 2.92
CA LYS A 79 10.56 -12.16 2.33
C LYS A 79 11.51 -11.59 3.37
N ASP A 80 12.71 -12.18 3.49
CA ASP A 80 13.75 -11.70 4.38
C ASP A 80 14.19 -10.28 3.98
N ARG A 81 14.42 -9.43 4.98
CA ARG A 81 15.06 -8.13 4.79
C ARG A 81 16.56 -8.39 4.64
N LEU A 82 17.09 -8.29 3.42
CA LEU A 82 18.54 -8.20 3.18
C LEU A 82 19.08 -6.86 3.70
#